data_AF-A0A1B9YZA8-F1
#
_entry.id   AF-A0A1B9YZA8-F1
#
_cell.length_a   1.000
_cell.length_b   1.000
_cell.length_c   1.000
_cell.angle_alpha   90.00
_cell.angle_beta   90.00
_cell.angle_gamma   90.00
#
_symmetry.space_group_name_H-M   'P 1'
#
loop_
_entity.id
_entity.type
_entity.pdbx_description
1 polymer ?
#
loop_
_entity_poly.entity_id
_entity_poly.type
_entity_poly.pdbx_seq_one_letter_code
_entity_poly.pdbx_strand_id
1 'polypeptide(L)' 'MKPFDGTTPRSSGYITEDRQPLQGAVIDFSMGWAGPFVYPHTGDIGADVVKIEAIQYSDW' A
#
# COMPACT_ATOMS: atom_id res chain seq x y z
N MET A 1 -1.62 33.10 34.79
CA MET A 1 -2.20 32.19 33.77
C MET A 1 -1.10 31.89 32.76
N LYS A 2 -0.66 30.63 32.62
CA LYS A 2 0.33 30.22 31.61
C LYS A 2 -0.46 29.68 30.41
N PRO A 3 -0.11 30.01 29.15
CA PRO A 3 -0.78 29.39 28.00
C PRO A 3 -0.44 27.89 27.96
N PHE A 4 -1.46 27.09 27.64
CA PHE A 4 -1.32 25.66 27.40
C PHE A 4 -0.82 25.49 25.97
N ASP A 5 0.49 25.33 25.80
CA ASP A 5 1.09 25.04 24.49
C ASP A 5 0.73 23.60 24.12
N GLY A 6 -0.34 23.46 23.33
CA GLY A 6 -0.98 22.20 22.93
C GLY A 6 -0.13 21.28 22.03
N THR A 7 1.18 21.25 22.21
CA THR A 7 2.07 20.33 21.50
C THR A 7 2.07 18.99 22.24
N THR A 8 0.99 18.23 22.10
CA THR A 8 1.06 16.78 22.25
C THR A 8 2.09 16.31 21.21
N PRO A 9 3.19 15.66 21.61
CA PRO A 9 4.05 15.01 20.61
C PRO A 9 3.17 13.94 19.97
N ARG A 10 2.75 14.15 18.72
CA ARG A 10 2.29 13.02 17.90
C ARG A 10 3.43 12.03 17.99
N SER A 11 3.15 10.84 18.52
CA SER A 11 4.13 9.77 18.55
C SER A 11 4.71 9.67 17.15
N SER A 12 5.95 10.12 16.99
CA SER A 12 6.75 9.90 15.81
C SER A 12 7.07 8.41 15.83
N GLY A 13 6.08 7.59 15.49
CA GLY A 13 6.28 6.19 15.24
C GLY A 13 7.34 6.16 14.16
N TYR A 14 8.50 5.61 14.48
CA TYR A 14 9.60 5.46 13.55
C TYR A 14 9.05 4.87 12.25
N ILE A 15 8.87 5.71 11.23
CA ILE A 15 9.01 5.22 9.87
C ILE A 15 10.45 4.74 9.86
N THR A 16 10.63 3.43 9.82
CA THR A 16 11.95 2.89 9.51
C THR A 16 12.25 3.45 8.12
N GLU A 17 13.15 4.43 8.03
CA GLU A 17 13.48 5.18 6.80
C GLU A 17 13.80 4.25 5.62
N ASP A 18 14.13 2.99 5.90
CA ASP A 18 14.43 1.94 4.92
C ASP A 18 13.25 1.06 4.47
N ARG A 19 12.03 1.13 5.05
CA ARG A 19 10.88 0.37 4.51
C ARG A 19 10.00 1.23 3.64
N GLN A 20 9.77 0.73 2.43
CA GLN A 20 8.76 1.27 1.56
C GLN A 20 7.36 1.18 2.23
N PRO A 21 6.43 2.11 1.92
CA PRO A 21 5.14 2.21 2.60
C PRO A 21 4.29 0.92 2.57
N LEU A 22 4.44 0.10 1.53
CA LEU A 22 3.76 -1.18 1.35
C LEU A 22 4.75 -2.34 1.18
N GLN A 23 5.79 -2.38 2.01
CA GLN A 23 6.73 -3.49 2.01
C GLN A 23 6.03 -4.82 2.34
N GLY A 24 6.03 -5.77 1.41
CA GLY A 24 5.51 -7.12 1.63
C GLY A 24 4.69 -7.66 0.45
N ALA A 25 4.08 -8.83 0.63
CA ALA A 25 3.30 -9.47 -0.42
C ALA A 25 1.86 -8.92 -0.50
N VAL A 26 1.37 -8.71 -1.71
CA VAL A 26 -0.03 -8.33 -2.00
C VAL A 26 -0.62 -9.34 -2.97
N ILE A 27 -1.80 -9.85 -2.65
CA ILE A 27 -2.56 -10.71 -3.56
C ILE A 27 -3.63 -9.87 -4.25
N ASP A 28 -3.52 -9.73 -5.57
CA ASP A 28 -4.44 -8.94 -6.39
C ASP A 28 -5.46 -9.84 -7.08
N PHE A 29 -6.75 -9.60 -6.80
CA PHE A 29 -7.91 -10.25 -7.42
C PHE A 29 -8.75 -9.28 -8.27
N SER A 30 -8.25 -8.08 -8.55
CA SER A 30 -8.94 -7.13 -9.41
C SER A 30 -9.07 -7.69 -10.84
N MET A 31 -10.12 -7.31 -11.55
CA MET A 31 -10.37 -7.76 -12.93
C MET A 31 -10.76 -6.58 -13.83
N GLY A 32 -10.58 -6.76 -15.13
CA GLY A 32 -10.89 -5.74 -16.13
C GLY A 32 -10.10 -4.46 -15.87
N TRP A 33 -10.76 -3.30 -16.00
CA TRP A 33 -10.09 -2.01 -15.92
C TRP A 33 -9.36 -1.75 -14.60
N ALA A 34 -9.75 -2.38 -13.49
CA ALA A 34 -9.09 -2.16 -12.21
C ALA A 34 -7.66 -2.77 -12.14
N GLY A 35 -7.42 -3.89 -12.83
CA GLY A 35 -6.14 -4.62 -12.79
C GLY A 35 -4.92 -3.79 -13.20
N PRO A 36 -4.96 -3.17 -14.40
CA PRO A 36 -3.87 -2.32 -14.90
C PRO A 36 -3.57 -1.10 -14.01
N PHE A 37 -4.50 -0.68 -13.15
CA PHE A 37 -4.26 0.41 -12.22
C PHE A 37 -3.77 -0.11 -10.87
N VAL A 38 -4.35 -1.15 -10.30
CA VAL A 38 -3.99 -1.58 -8.93
C VAL A 38 -2.56 -2.13 -8.87
N TYR A 39 -2.19 -3.04 -9.78
CA TYR A 39 -0.89 -3.73 -9.74
C TYR A 39 0.31 -2.77 -9.75
N PRO A 40 0.43 -1.82 -10.70
CA PRO A 40 1.59 -0.92 -10.74
C PRO A 40 1.67 -0.01 -9.51
N HIS A 41 0.54 0.55 -9.09
CA HIS A 41 0.52 1.52 -7.98
C HIS A 41 0.98 0.89 -6.66
N THR A 42 0.59 -0.37 -6.39
CA THR A 42 1.07 -1.08 -5.18
C THR A 42 2.53 -1.52 -5.30
N GLY A 43 2.98 -1.95 -6.48
CA GLY A 43 4.38 -2.31 -6.71
C GLY A 43 5.33 -1.13 -6.53
N ASP A 44 4.93 0.05 -7.02
CA ASP A 44 5.71 1.30 -6.94
C ASP A 44 5.99 1.74 -5.50
N ILE A 45 5.14 1.36 -4.54
CA ILE A 45 5.32 1.63 -3.10
C ILE A 45 5.86 0.43 -2.32
N GLY A 46 6.48 -0.51 -3.03
CA GLY A 46 7.31 -1.57 -2.45
C GLY A 46 6.63 -2.93 -2.24
N ALA A 47 5.45 -3.15 -2.83
CA ALA A 47 4.78 -4.44 -2.75
C ALA A 47 5.35 -5.47 -3.73
N ASP A 48 5.43 -6.71 -3.28
CA ASP A 48 5.59 -7.90 -4.12
C ASP A 48 4.18 -8.42 -4.48
N VAL A 49 3.72 -8.11 -5.70
CA VAL A 49 2.32 -8.31 -6.08
C VAL A 49 2.15 -9.60 -6.87
N VAL A 50 1.30 -10.50 -6.37
CA VAL A 50 0.87 -11.71 -7.07
C VAL A 50 -0.53 -11.49 -7.63
N LYS A 51 -0.64 -11.47 -8.97
CA LYS A 51 -1.92 -11.41 -9.66
C LYS A 51 -2.56 -12.78 -9.74
N ILE A 52 -3.81 -12.90 -9.32
CA ILE A 52 -4.58 -14.14 -9.43
C ILE A 52 -5.70 -13.96 -10.45
N GLU A 53 -5.69 -14.81 -11.47
CA GLU A 53 -6.69 -14.86 -12.53
C GLU A 53 -7.58 -16.09 -12.42
N ALA A 54 -8.84 -15.95 -12.81
CA ALA A 54 -9.73 -17.09 -12.89
C ALA A 54 -9.35 -17.97 -14.08
N ILE A 55 -9.18 -19.26 -13.85
CA ILE A 55 -8.79 -20.24 -14.90
C ILE A 55 -9.79 -20.22 -16.07
N GLN A 56 -11.08 -20.04 -15.78
CA GLN A 56 -12.15 -20.08 -16.78
C GLN A 56 -12.35 -18.76 -17.51
N TYR A 57 -11.84 -17.66 -16.95
CA TYR A 57 -11.99 -16.31 -17.48
C TYR A 57 -10.82 -15.46 -16.98
N SER A 58 -9.71 -15.55 -17.70
CA SER A 58 -8.59 -14.64 -17.46
C SER A 58 -9.04 -13.22 -17.80
N ASP A 59 -8.50 -12.22 -17.09
CA ASP A 59 -8.38 -10.89 -17.66
C ASP A 59 -7.79 -11.02 -19.08
N TRP A 60 -8.48 -10.39 -20.04
CA TRP A 60 -8.49 -10.67 -21.48
C TRP A 60 -7.18 -10.31 -22.17
#